data_AF-A0A075FQA4-F1
#
_entry.id   AF-A0A075FQA4-F1
#
_cell.length_a   1.000
_cell.length_b   1.000
_cell.length_c   1.000
_cell.angle_alpha   90.00
_cell.angle_beta   90.00
_cell.angle_gamma   90.00
#
_symmetry.space_group_name_H-M   'P 1'
#
loop_
_entity.id
_entity.type
_entity.pdbx_description
1 polymer ?
#
loop_
_entity_poly.entity_id
_entity_poly.type
_entity_poly.pdbx_seq_one_letter_code
_entity_poly.pdbx_strand_id
1 'polypeptide(L)' 'MLMKLIRKGAEGDIFLTTWINQKAILKSRKKKDYRNESLDYRLRKQRTIRESEIMSEVKNLEFALH' A
#
# COMPACT_ATOMS: atom_id res chain seq x y z
N MET A 1 16.43 -4.86 -8.43
CA MET A 1 15.34 -5.43 -7.59
C MET A 1 14.25 -5.90 -8.53
N LEU A 2 13.90 -7.18 -8.54
CA LEU A 2 12.88 -7.70 -9.47
C LEU A 2 11.50 -7.52 -8.82
N MET A 3 10.61 -6.73 -9.44
CA MET A 3 9.22 -6.60 -9.02
C MET A 3 8.34 -7.47 -9.91
N LYS A 4 7.69 -8.48 -9.32
CA LYS A 4 6.73 -9.33 -10.03
C LYS A 4 5.32 -8.89 -9.69
N LEU A 5 4.57 -8.39 -10.67
CA LEU A 5 3.15 -8.12 -10.50
C LEU A 5 2.41 -9.44 -10.21
N ILE A 6 1.69 -9.51 -9.11
CA ILE A 6 0.93 -10.69 -8.71
C ILE A 6 -0.59 -10.46 -8.72
N ARG A 7 -1.04 -9.20 -8.60
CA ARG A 7 -2.46 -8.83 -8.71
C ARG A 7 -2.61 -7.40 -9.20
N LYS A 8 -3.55 -7.18 -10.13
CA LYS A 8 -4.06 -5.85 -10.48
C LYS A 8 -5.41 -5.61 -9.81
N GLY A 9 -5.65 -4.38 -9.37
CA GLY A 9 -6.90 -3.96 -8.77
C GLY A 9 -7.25 -2.51 -9.11
N ALA A 10 -8.52 -2.13 -8.91
CA ALA A 10 -8.97 -0.76 -9.18
C ALA A 10 -8.27 0.28 -8.27
N GLU A 11 -8.08 -0.10 -7.01
CA GLU A 11 -7.52 0.70 -5.91
C GLU A 11 -5.98 0.72 -5.92
N GLY A 12 -5.33 -0.33 -6.46
CA GLY A 12 -3.88 -0.45 -6.56
C GLY A 12 -3.42 -1.81 -7.10
N ASP A 13 -2.18 -1.85 -7.55
CA ASP A 13 -1.48 -3.05 -8.02
C ASP A 13 -0.62 -3.64 -6.89
N ILE A 14 -0.55 -4.97 -6.80
CA ILE A 14 0.25 -5.69 -5.82
C ILE A 14 1.38 -6.41 -6.52
N PHE A 15 2.59 -6.18 -6.02
CA PHE A 15 3.84 -6.77 -6.48
C PHE A 15 4.48 -7.61 -5.40
N LEU A 16 5.01 -8.75 -5.80
CA LEU A 16 5.99 -9.50 -5.02
C LEU A 16 7.38 -8.90 -5.29
N THR A 17 8.11 -8.57 -4.24
CA THR A 17 9.44 -7.96 -4.30
C THR A 17 10.33 -8.47 -3.17
N THR A 18 11.56 -7.98 -3.12
CA THR A 18 12.39 -8.02 -1.92
C THR A 18 12.43 -6.65 -1.25
N TRP A 19 12.61 -6.61 0.07
CA TRP A 19 12.88 -5.42 0.87
C TRP A 19 13.86 -5.82 1.98
N ILE A 20 15.01 -5.15 2.05
CA ILE A 20 16.09 -5.47 3.02
C ILE A 20 16.39 -6.99 3.02
N ASN A 21 16.67 -7.54 1.83
CA ASN A 21 16.93 -8.97 1.59
C ASN A 21 15.83 -9.95 2.03
N GLN A 22 14.65 -9.47 2.41
CA GLN A 22 13.50 -10.29 2.78
C GLN A 22 12.41 -10.23 1.72
N LYS A 23 11.62 -11.30 1.62
CA LYS A 23 10.45 -11.34 0.73
C LYS A 23 9.40 -10.36 1.24
N ALA A 24 8.91 -9.50 0.35
CA ALA A 24 7.99 -8.44 0.70
C ALA A 24 6.89 -8.27 -0.35
N ILE A 25 5.78 -7.65 0.08
CA ILE A 25 4.66 -7.27 -0.77
C ILE A 25 4.67 -5.75 -0.90
N LEU A 26 4.68 -5.26 -2.13
CA LEU A 26 4.51 -3.84 -2.44
C LEU A 26 3.11 -3.62 -3.01
N LYS A 27 2.33 -2.76 -2.37
CA LYS A 27 1.06 -2.25 -2.90
C LYS A 27 1.27 -0.85 -3.45
N SER A 28 1.08 -0.66 -4.75
CA SER A 28 1.26 0.63 -5.43
C SER A 28 -0.07 1.17 -5.95
N ARG A 29 -0.34 2.44 -5.66
CA ARG A 29 -1.51 3.16 -6.15
C ARG A 29 -1.11 3.92 -7.41
N LYS A 30 -1.82 3.71 -8.53
CA LYS A 30 -1.57 4.43 -9.79
C LYS A 30 -2.36 5.73 -9.85
N LYS A 31 -1.82 6.73 -10.57
CA LYS A 31 -2.50 8.00 -10.82
C LYS A 31 -3.75 7.70 -11.63
N LYS A 32 -4.83 8.42 -11.33
CA LYS A 32 -6.05 8.34 -12.13
C LYS A 32 -6.14 9.61 -12.95
N ASP A 33 -5.83 9.52 -14.24
CA ASP A 33 -5.70 10.68 -15.12
C ASP A 33 -7.03 11.43 -15.33
N TYR A 34 -8.16 10.79 -15.04
CA TYR A 34 -9.48 11.42 -15.05
C TYR A 34 -9.75 12.34 -13.84
N ARG A 35 -8.87 12.38 -12.83
CA ARG A 35 -9.04 13.21 -11.63
C ARG A 35 -8.14 14.44 -11.67
N ASN A 36 -8.57 15.50 -11.00
CA ASN A 36 -7.69 16.64 -10.72
C ASN A 36 -6.42 16.16 -9.99
N GLU A 37 -5.27 16.59 -10.48
CA GLU A 37 -3.96 16.09 -10.04
C GLU A 37 -3.68 16.34 -8.56
N SER A 38 -3.99 17.54 -8.06
CA SER A 38 -3.77 17.90 -6.66
C SER A 38 -4.63 17.04 -5.71
N LEU A 39 -5.87 16.76 -6.14
CA LEU A 39 -6.82 15.93 -5.41
C LEU A 39 -6.41 14.45 -5.43
N ASP A 40 -6.04 13.91 -6.59
CA ASP A 40 -5.61 12.51 -6.70
C ASP A 40 -4.34 12.24 -5.88
N TYR A 41 -3.38 13.17 -5.93
CA TYR A 41 -2.16 13.09 -5.12
C TYR A 41 -2.49 13.06 -3.62
N ARG A 42 -3.30 14.02 -3.15
CA ARG A 42 -3.71 14.09 -1.74
C ARG A 42 -4.45 12.84 -1.31
N LEU A 43 -5.40 12.37 -2.11
CA LEU A 43 -6.20 11.17 -1.84
C LEU A 43 -5.32 9.93 -1.72
N ARG A 44 -4.41 9.70 -2.67
CA ARG A 44 -3.49 8.57 -2.64
C ARG A 44 -2.58 8.62 -1.41
N LYS A 45 -2.02 9.79 -1.09
CA LYS A 45 -1.14 9.98 0.07
C LYS A 45 -1.88 9.65 1.37
N GLN A 46 -3.06 10.23 1.57
CA GLN A 46 -3.88 10.01 2.77
C GLN A 46 -4.30 8.54 2.90
N ARG A 47 -4.76 7.90 1.83
CA ARG A 47 -5.14 6.48 1.85
C ARG A 47 -3.97 5.56 2.18
N THR A 48 -2.78 5.81 1.63
CA THR A 48 -1.59 5.01 1.96
C THR A 48 -1.20 5.17 3.43
N ILE A 49 -1.19 6.41 3.95
CA ILE A 49 -0.85 6.66 5.37
C ILE A 49 -1.87 5.96 6.27
N ARG A 50 -3.17 6.16 6.02
CA ARG A 50 -4.23 5.61 6.87
C ARG A 50 -4.26 4.09 6.84
N GLU A 51 -3.99 3.47 5.69
CA GLU A 51 -3.88 2.01 5.57
C GLU A 51 -2.73 1.47 6.44
N SER A 52 -1.56 2.10 6.41
CA SER A 52 -0.41 1.72 7.25
C SER A 52 -0.69 1.92 8.74
N GLU A 53 -1.33 3.04 9.13
CA GLU A 53 -1.74 3.30 10.51
C GLU A 53 -2.65 2.19 11.03
N ILE A 54 -3.73 1.89 10.30
CA ILE A 54 -4.69 0.85 10.69
C ILE A 54 -4.01 -0.52 10.81
N MET A 55 -3.13 -0.88 9.86
CA MET A 55 -2.39 -2.15 9.93
C MET A 55 -1.50 -2.23 11.17
N SER A 56 -0.86 -1.12 11.55
CA SER A 56 -0.04 -1.05 12.76
C SER A 56 -0.89 -1.10 14.03
N GLU A 57 -2.02 -0.38 14.06
CA GLU A 57 -2.96 -0.38 15.18
C GLU A 57 -3.50 -1.79 15.44
N VAL A 58 -3.95 -2.50 14.40
CA VAL A 58 -4.47 -3.87 14.51
C VAL A 58 -3.39 -4.83 15.04
N LYS A 59 -2.17 -4.73 14.54
CA LYS A 59 -1.04 -5.54 15.03
C LYS A 59 -0.74 -5.28 16.50
N ASN A 60 -0.79 -4.03 16.95
CA ASN A 60 -0.57 -3.68 18.34
C ASN A 60 -1.68 -4.20 19.26
N LEU A 61 -2.95 -4.17 18.81
CA LEU A 61 -4.08 -4.73 19.54
C LEU A 61 -3.95 -6.25 19.70
N GLU A 62 -3.54 -6.95 18.64
CA GLU A 62 -3.29 -8.40 18.69
C GLU A 62 -2.25 -8.76 19.76
N PHE A 63 -1.14 -8.01 19.85
CA PHE A 63 -0.15 -8.23 20.90
C PHE A 63 -0.65 -7.90 22.31
N ALA A 64 -1.55 -6.93 22.46
CA ALA A 64 -2.08 -6.56 23.78
C ALA A 64 -3.10 -7.57 24.34
N LEU A 65 -3.62 -8.46 23.48
CA LEU A 65 -4.58 -9.51 23.86
C LEU A 65 -3.91 -10.85 24.22
N HIS A 66 -2.58 -10.93 24.12
CA HIS A 66 -1.75 -12.08 24.45
C HIS A 66 -0.81 -11.78 25.62
#